data_AF-A0A7S2P1K5-F1
#
_entry.id   AF-A0A7S2P1K5-F1
#
_cell.length_a   1.000
_cell.length_b   1.000
_cell.length_c   1.000
_cell.angle_alpha   90.00
_cell.angle_beta   90.00
_cell.angle_gamma   90.00
#
_symmetry.space_group_name_H-M   'P 1'
#
loop_
_entity.id
_entity.type
_entity.pdbx_description
1 polymer ?
#
loop_
_entity_poly.entity_id
_entity_poly.type
_entity_poly.pdbx_seq_one_letter_code
_entity_poly.pdbx_strand_id
1 'polypeptide(L)'
;FHGADYKPLQWSNDLADSAAEYAEDLLQYCCTSTLVHDKTNGGSFGENLASNCGSGSWGQKPSADNILKRWVDDEHDRPNYLNKRHYTQALWRGTERVGCGVAEKDMGNDRTCHMQVCRYHKPGNCGANQSNYLERMLADSSGCQGTPVDC
;
A
#
# COMPACT_ATOMS: atom_id res chain seq x y z
N PHE A 1 -5.49 4.39 19.89
CA PHE A 1 -4.26 5.10 19.48
C PHE A 1 -4.65 6.50 19.02
N HIS A 2 -3.92 7.55 19.41
CA HIS A 2 -4.16 8.96 19.05
C HIS A 2 -5.53 9.60 19.41
N GLY A 3 -6.33 8.98 20.27
CA GLY A 3 -7.57 9.59 20.79
C GLY A 3 -8.73 9.66 19.80
N ALA A 4 -8.62 9.06 18.61
CA ALA A 4 -9.71 8.94 17.65
C ALA A 4 -10.34 7.53 17.68
N ASP A 5 -11.63 7.45 17.39
CA ASP A 5 -12.34 6.18 17.26
C ASP A 5 -11.84 5.38 16.05
N TYR A 6 -11.68 4.08 16.26
CA TYR A 6 -11.29 3.14 15.21
C TYR A 6 -12.46 2.88 14.24
N LYS A 7 -12.19 3.03 12.94
CA LYS A 7 -13.10 2.66 11.86
C LYS A 7 -12.45 1.51 11.05
N PRO A 8 -13.00 0.29 11.08
CA PRO A 8 -12.42 -0.82 10.34
C PRO A 8 -12.59 -0.61 8.83
N LEU A 9 -11.53 -0.94 8.09
CA LEU A 9 -11.61 -1.09 6.64
C LEU A 9 -12.46 -2.31 6.29
N GLN A 10 -13.27 -2.17 5.24
CA GLN A 10 -14.03 -3.29 4.69
C GLN A 10 -13.29 -3.88 3.49
N TRP A 11 -13.25 -5.21 3.38
CA TRP A 11 -12.69 -5.86 2.21
C TRP A 11 -13.56 -5.60 0.97
N SER A 12 -12.92 -5.42 -0.19
CA SER A 12 -13.59 -5.28 -1.48
C SER A 12 -12.94 -6.21 -2.50
N ASN A 13 -13.72 -7.13 -3.07
CA ASN A 13 -13.23 -8.05 -4.11
C ASN A 13 -12.82 -7.28 -5.37
N ASP A 14 -13.60 -6.28 -5.79
CA ASP A 14 -13.25 -5.45 -6.96
C ASP A 14 -11.89 -4.75 -6.81
N LEU A 15 -11.55 -4.29 -5.60
CA LEU A 15 -10.24 -3.70 -5.33
C LEU A 15 -9.14 -4.75 -5.31
N ALA A 16 -9.44 -5.96 -4.84
CA ALA A 16 -8.48 -7.06 -4.76
C ALA A 16 -8.15 -7.61 -6.16
N ASP A 17 -9.16 -7.81 -6.99
CA ASP A 17 -9.01 -8.24 -8.38
C ASP A 17 -8.18 -7.20 -9.15
N SER A 18 -8.53 -5.93 -9.01
CA SER A 18 -7.79 -4.84 -9.65
C SER A 18 -6.36 -4.65 -9.10
N ALA A 19 -6.13 -4.94 -7.81
CA ALA A 19 -4.79 -4.96 -7.25
C ALA A 19 -3.97 -6.15 -7.75
N ALA A 20 -4.59 -7.31 -7.98
CA ALA A 20 -3.93 -8.48 -8.53
C ALA A 20 -3.52 -8.27 -10.00
N GLU A 21 -4.41 -7.67 -10.80
CA GLU A 21 -4.08 -7.26 -12.17
C GLU A 21 -2.86 -6.33 -12.19
N TYR A 22 -2.81 -5.32 -11.32
CA TYR A 22 -1.66 -4.43 -11.27
C TYR A 22 -0.40 -5.09 -10.71
N ALA A 23 -0.54 -6.07 -9.81
CA ALA A 23 0.61 -6.84 -9.34
C ALA A 23 1.28 -7.62 -10.48
N GLU A 24 0.49 -8.14 -11.43
CA GLU A 24 1.01 -8.79 -12.65
C GLU A 24 1.80 -7.80 -13.51
N ASP A 25 1.27 -6.59 -13.73
CA ASP A 25 1.99 -5.53 -14.46
C ASP A 25 3.31 -5.16 -13.78
N LEU A 26 3.35 -5.17 -12.44
CA LEU A 26 4.54 -4.87 -11.67
C LEU A 26 5.62 -5.95 -11.75
N LEU A 27 5.33 -7.17 -12.23
CA LEU A 27 6.33 -8.23 -12.39
C LEU A 27 7.49 -7.84 -13.32
N GLN A 28 7.31 -6.81 -14.16
CA GLN A 28 8.40 -6.23 -14.95
C GLN A 28 9.50 -5.57 -14.10
N TYR A 29 9.17 -5.16 -12.87
CA TYR A 29 10.09 -4.54 -11.90
C TYR A 29 10.66 -5.54 -10.88
N CYS A 30 10.49 -6.84 -11.14
CA CYS A 30 10.97 -7.89 -10.25
C CYS A 30 12.46 -7.76 -9.91
N CYS A 31 12.76 -7.86 -8.62
CA CYS A 31 14.12 -7.80 -8.07
C CYS A 31 14.84 -6.46 -8.33
N THR A 32 14.10 -5.38 -8.56
CA THR A 32 14.64 -4.02 -8.62
C THR A 32 14.38 -3.27 -7.31
N SER A 33 15.01 -2.11 -7.15
CA SER A 33 14.77 -1.21 -6.01
C SER A 33 13.65 -0.20 -6.27
N THR A 34 12.95 -0.31 -7.41
CA THR A 34 11.94 0.66 -7.84
C THR A 34 10.60 -0.03 -8.07
N LEU A 35 9.59 0.37 -7.30
CA LEU A 35 8.20 0.07 -7.57
C LEU A 35 7.53 1.37 -8.01
N VAL A 36 6.66 1.27 -9.01
CA VAL A 36 5.98 2.42 -9.60
C VAL A 36 4.50 2.29 -9.30
N HIS A 37 3.87 3.37 -8.86
CA HIS A 37 2.43 3.40 -8.64
C HIS A 37 1.65 3.43 -9.95
N ASP A 38 0.43 2.88 -9.93
CA ASP A 38 -0.43 2.85 -11.12
C ASP A 38 -0.85 4.25 -11.56
N LYS A 39 -0.23 4.75 -12.62
CA LYS A 39 -0.55 6.07 -13.21
C LYS A 39 -1.90 6.10 -13.92
N THR A 40 -2.45 4.93 -14.28
CA THR A 40 -3.71 4.83 -15.03
C THR A 40 -4.94 4.90 -14.12
N ASN A 41 -4.78 4.59 -12.83
CA ASN A 41 -5.81 4.71 -11.78
C ASN A 41 -6.35 6.15 -11.64
N GLY A 42 -5.57 7.16 -12.05
CA GLY A 42 -6.00 8.58 -12.03
C GLY A 42 -6.35 9.08 -10.62
N GLY A 43 -5.90 8.37 -9.59
CA GLY A 43 -6.21 8.65 -8.20
C GLY A 43 -7.58 8.19 -7.70
N SER A 44 -8.23 7.26 -8.41
CA SER A 44 -9.46 6.63 -7.93
C SER A 44 -9.23 5.82 -6.64
N PHE A 45 -8.03 5.28 -6.47
CA PHE A 45 -7.61 4.49 -5.31
C PHE A 45 -6.25 4.97 -4.77
N GLY A 46 -6.05 4.81 -3.46
CA GLY A 46 -4.71 4.85 -2.85
C GLY A 46 -4.02 3.52 -3.04
N GLU A 47 -2.69 3.46 -2.90
CA GLU A 47 -1.94 2.25 -3.16
C GLU A 47 -0.75 2.07 -2.21
N ASN A 48 -0.57 0.85 -1.70
CA ASN A 48 0.66 0.41 -1.06
C ASN A 48 1.28 -0.71 -1.90
N LEU A 49 2.60 -0.63 -2.10
CA LEU A 49 3.36 -1.58 -2.90
C LEU A 49 4.43 -2.25 -2.06
N ALA A 50 4.68 -3.53 -2.33
CA ALA A 50 5.83 -4.24 -1.80
C ALA A 50 6.32 -5.28 -2.81
N SER A 51 7.57 -5.69 -2.63
CA SER A 51 8.15 -6.80 -3.38
C SER A 51 9.04 -7.63 -2.46
N ASN A 52 9.01 -8.94 -2.71
CA ASN A 52 9.91 -9.93 -2.16
C ASN A 52 10.53 -10.67 -3.35
N CYS A 53 11.85 -10.60 -3.51
CA CYS A 53 12.54 -11.39 -4.52
C CYS A 53 13.75 -12.07 -3.93
N GLY A 54 13.85 -13.38 -4.12
CA GLY A 54 15.01 -14.15 -3.72
C GLY A 54 14.71 -15.63 -3.60
N SER A 55 15.61 -16.34 -2.94
CA SER A 55 15.49 -17.76 -2.61
C SER A 55 15.14 -17.94 -1.13
N GLY A 56 14.78 -19.17 -0.73
CA GLY A 56 14.42 -19.46 0.67
C GLY A 56 13.23 -18.64 1.12
N SER A 57 13.30 -18.01 2.30
CA SER A 57 12.21 -17.18 2.84
C SER A 57 11.87 -15.97 1.96
N TRP A 58 12.83 -15.44 1.19
CA TRP A 58 12.60 -14.31 0.28
C TRP A 58 11.87 -14.70 -1.01
N GLY A 59 11.87 -15.99 -1.36
CA GLY A 59 11.11 -16.52 -2.49
C GLY A 59 9.72 -17.04 -2.11
N GLN A 60 9.37 -17.04 -0.82
CA GLN A 60 8.04 -17.44 -0.37
C GLN A 60 7.04 -16.28 -0.54
N LYS A 61 5.79 -16.65 -0.81
CA LYS A 61 4.68 -15.70 -0.81
C LYS A 61 4.54 -15.10 0.59
N PRO A 62 4.59 -13.77 0.75
CA PRO A 62 4.46 -13.14 2.06
C PRO A 62 3.04 -13.32 2.61
N SER A 63 2.92 -13.54 3.92
CA SER A 63 1.62 -13.51 4.60
C SER A 63 1.12 -12.08 4.75
N ALA A 64 -0.19 -11.91 4.97
CA ALA A 64 -0.78 -10.60 5.26
C ALA A 64 -0.12 -9.94 6.49
N ASP A 65 0.18 -10.71 7.54
CA ASP A 65 0.86 -10.21 8.74
C ASP A 65 2.27 -9.70 8.44
N ASN A 66 3.00 -10.35 7.53
CA ASN A 66 4.34 -9.89 7.12
C ASN A 66 4.27 -8.57 6.35
N ILE A 67 3.27 -8.43 5.48
CA ILE A 67 3.03 -7.20 4.72
C ILE A 67 2.63 -6.06 5.68
N LEU A 68 1.69 -6.32 6.60
CA LEU A 68 1.24 -5.34 7.59
C LEU A 68 2.36 -4.95 8.55
N LYS A 69 3.19 -5.89 8.99
CA LYS A 69 4.38 -5.57 9.78
C LYS A 69 5.29 -4.59 9.04
N ARG A 70 5.59 -4.85 7.77
CA ARG A 70 6.48 -4.00 6.95
C ARG A 70 5.90 -2.60 6.73
N TRP A 71 4.60 -2.50 6.48
CA TRP A 71 3.95 -1.22 6.17
C TRP A 71 3.51 -0.43 7.39
N VAL A 72 3.13 -1.09 8.48
CA VAL A 72 2.54 -0.46 9.67
C VAL A 72 3.57 -0.43 10.79
N ASP A 73 3.94 -1.59 11.33
CA ASP A 73 4.79 -1.67 12.53
C ASP A 73 6.17 -1.05 12.30
N ASP A 74 6.82 -1.40 11.18
CA ASP A 74 8.18 -0.95 10.85
C ASP A 74 8.24 0.51 10.37
N GLU A 75 7.09 1.12 10.05
CA GLU A 75 7.00 2.51 9.61
C GLU A 75 6.43 3.46 10.68
N HIS A 76 5.67 2.95 11.66
CA HIS A 76 4.97 3.74 12.69
C HIS A 76 5.87 4.78 13.35
N ASP A 77 7.07 4.38 13.79
CA ASP A 77 7.99 5.21 14.58
C ASP A 77 9.01 5.99 13.76
N ARG A 78 8.96 5.92 12.42
CA ARG A 78 9.95 6.64 11.59
C ARG A 78 9.85 8.16 11.82
N PRO A 79 10.93 8.94 11.81
CA PRO A 79 10.82 10.37 12.10
C PRO A 79 10.24 11.18 10.92
N ASN A 80 10.46 10.71 9.69
CA ASN A 80 10.09 11.40 8.45
C ASN A 80 8.81 10.80 7.85
N TYR A 81 7.81 11.64 7.59
CA TYR A 81 6.54 11.28 6.96
C TYR A 81 6.72 10.59 5.61
N LEU A 82 7.71 10.97 4.79
CA LEU A 82 7.95 10.31 3.50
C LEU A 82 8.24 8.81 3.66
N ASN A 83 8.75 8.41 4.81
CA ASN A 83 9.02 7.00 5.12
C ASN A 83 7.87 6.33 5.88
N LYS A 84 6.73 7.02 6.10
CA LYS A 84 5.51 6.51 6.77
C LYS A 84 4.33 6.32 5.84
N ARG A 85 4.50 6.53 4.53
CA ARG A 85 3.36 6.68 3.62
C ARG A 85 2.52 5.40 3.53
N HIS A 86 3.14 4.22 3.72
CA HIS A 86 2.38 2.97 3.80
C HIS A 86 1.58 2.89 5.10
N TYR A 87 2.21 3.25 6.22
CA TYR A 87 1.57 3.31 7.54
C TYR A 87 0.37 4.25 7.53
N THR A 88 0.55 5.48 7.03
CA THR A 88 -0.52 6.49 7.05
C THR A 88 -1.66 6.10 6.12
N GLN A 89 -1.39 5.51 4.95
CA GLN A 89 -2.45 5.01 4.08
C GLN A 89 -3.21 3.84 4.71
N ALA A 90 -2.51 2.86 5.29
CA ALA A 90 -3.14 1.69 5.91
C ALA A 90 -4.04 2.06 7.10
N LEU A 91 -3.72 3.14 7.80
CA LEU A 91 -4.49 3.65 8.95
C LEU A 91 -5.27 4.93 8.63
N TRP A 92 -5.44 5.27 7.36
CA TRP A 92 -6.14 6.50 6.98
C TRP A 92 -7.62 6.40 7.33
N ARG A 93 -8.07 7.19 8.31
CA ARG A 93 -9.39 7.04 8.91
C ARG A 93 -10.54 7.29 7.91
N GLY A 94 -10.33 8.18 6.94
CA GLY A 94 -11.30 8.47 5.88
C GLY A 94 -11.41 7.38 4.80
N THR A 95 -10.49 6.42 4.76
CA THR A 95 -10.53 5.28 3.84
C THR A 95 -11.57 4.27 4.32
N GLU A 96 -12.30 3.69 3.37
CA GLU A 96 -13.46 2.83 3.70
C GLU A 96 -13.26 1.37 3.31
N ARG A 97 -12.58 1.13 2.19
CA ARG A 97 -12.40 -0.22 1.67
C ARG A 97 -10.97 -0.46 1.24
N VAL A 98 -10.55 -1.71 1.36
CA VAL A 98 -9.25 -2.19 0.90
C VAL A 98 -9.43 -3.50 0.14
N GLY A 99 -8.61 -3.70 -0.88
CA GLY A 99 -8.44 -5.00 -1.54
C GLY A 99 -6.98 -5.16 -1.93
N CYS A 100 -6.46 -6.37 -1.81
CA CYS A 100 -5.05 -6.67 -2.03
C CYS A 100 -4.86 -7.85 -2.97
N GLY A 101 -3.83 -7.76 -3.81
CA GLY A 101 -3.44 -8.78 -4.77
C GLY A 101 -1.93 -9.07 -4.70
N VAL A 102 -1.57 -10.29 -5.09
CA VAL A 102 -0.16 -10.71 -5.21
C VAL A 102 0.01 -11.43 -6.52
N ALA A 103 1.05 -11.07 -7.27
CA ALA A 103 1.51 -11.78 -8.46
C ALA A 103 2.89 -12.38 -8.21
N GLU A 104 3.20 -13.47 -8.91
CA GLU A 104 4.48 -14.18 -8.76
C GLU A 104 5.18 -14.40 -10.10
N LYS A 105 6.51 -14.43 -10.07
CA LYS A 105 7.35 -14.75 -11.22
C LYS A 105 8.55 -15.60 -10.80
N ASP A 106 8.71 -16.72 -11.48
CA ASP A 106 9.95 -17.51 -11.41
C ASP A 106 11.09 -16.71 -12.07
N MET A 107 12.15 -16.47 -11.32
CA MET A 107 13.33 -15.73 -11.75
C MET A 107 14.50 -16.66 -12.11
N GLY A 108 14.30 -17.98 -12.04
CA GLY A 108 15.33 -18.99 -12.20
C GLY A 108 16.32 -19.04 -11.03
N ASN A 109 17.18 -20.07 -11.03
CA ASN A 109 18.18 -20.28 -9.97
C ASN A 109 17.57 -20.31 -8.55
N ASP A 110 16.45 -21.02 -8.39
CA ASP A 110 15.68 -21.11 -7.14
C ASP A 110 15.22 -19.76 -6.57
N ARG A 111 15.07 -18.74 -7.42
CA ARG A 111 14.58 -17.42 -7.02
C ARG A 111 13.16 -17.22 -7.50
N THR A 112 12.32 -16.70 -6.63
CA THR A 112 10.96 -16.29 -6.96
C THR A 112 10.78 -14.83 -6.57
N CYS A 113 10.06 -14.10 -7.40
CA CYS A 113 9.63 -12.74 -7.14
C CYS A 113 8.13 -12.75 -6.82
N HIS A 114 7.73 -12.07 -5.76
CA HIS A 114 6.35 -11.76 -5.43
C HIS A 114 6.18 -10.24 -5.45
N MET A 115 5.18 -9.76 -6.17
CA MET A 115 4.72 -8.36 -6.16
C MET A 115 3.44 -8.26 -5.36
N GLN A 116 3.38 -7.36 -4.38
CA GLN A 116 2.19 -7.15 -3.55
C GLN A 116 1.64 -5.75 -3.81
N VAL A 117 0.33 -5.67 -4.03
CA VAL A 117 -0.41 -4.42 -4.22
C VAL A 117 -1.61 -4.43 -3.28
N CYS A 118 -1.84 -3.33 -2.57
CA CYS A 118 -3.12 -3.09 -1.89
C CYS A 118 -3.69 -1.77 -2.35
N ARG A 119 -4.97 -1.78 -2.76
CA ARG A 119 -5.74 -0.62 -3.21
C ARG A 119 -6.73 -0.17 -2.15
N TYR A 120 -6.87 1.14 -2.01
CA TYR A 120 -7.66 1.78 -0.97
C TYR A 120 -8.72 2.72 -1.57
N HIS A 121 -10.00 2.44 -1.36
CA HIS A 121 -11.09 3.34 -1.77
C HIS A 121 -11.22 4.51 -0.79
N LYS A 122 -11.39 5.72 -1.35
CA LYS A 122 -11.15 7.00 -0.66
C LYS A 122 -9.68 7.08 -0.23
N PRO A 123 -8.76 7.38 -1.16
CA PRO A 123 -7.33 7.44 -0.88
C PRO A 123 -7.02 8.37 0.28
N GLY A 124 -5.92 8.07 0.96
CA GLY A 124 -5.29 8.94 1.95
C GLY A 124 -4.11 9.70 1.36
N ASN A 125 -3.29 10.28 2.24
CA ASN A 125 -2.01 10.92 1.93
C ASN A 125 -2.05 12.17 1.00
N CYS A 126 -3.20 12.56 0.44
CA CYS A 126 -3.27 13.77 -0.39
C CYS A 126 -3.02 15.04 0.41
N GLY A 127 -2.08 15.86 -0.07
CA GLY A 127 -1.66 17.10 0.58
C GLY A 127 -1.09 16.91 2.00
N ALA A 128 -0.79 15.66 2.39
CA ALA A 128 -0.20 15.35 3.67
C ALA A 128 1.32 15.51 3.61
N ASN A 129 1.89 16.02 4.70
CA ASN A 129 3.30 16.31 4.85
C ASN A 129 3.71 16.20 6.32
N GLN A 130 4.99 16.45 6.60
CA GLN A 130 5.56 16.29 7.94
C GLN A 130 4.79 17.02 9.05
N SER A 131 4.21 18.19 8.78
CA SER A 131 3.56 19.00 9.82
C SER A 131 2.09 18.66 10.03
N ASN A 132 1.43 17.99 9.09
CA ASN A 132 -0.02 17.78 9.12
C ASN A 132 -0.49 16.32 8.92
N TYR A 133 0.42 15.37 8.69
CA TYR A 133 0.02 14.00 8.35
C TYR A 133 -0.86 13.36 9.43
N LEU A 134 -0.55 13.58 10.72
CA LEU A 134 -1.30 12.96 11.81
C LEU A 134 -2.73 13.49 11.88
N GLU A 135 -2.90 14.81 11.82
CA GLU A 135 -4.23 15.44 11.78
C GLU A 135 -5.05 14.94 10.58
N ARG A 136 -4.44 14.91 9.39
CA ARG A 136 -5.12 14.46 8.17
C ARG A 136 -5.47 12.96 8.21
N MET A 137 -4.55 12.11 8.69
CA MET A 137 -4.77 10.67 8.82
C MET A 137 -5.93 10.35 9.76
N LEU A 138 -6.16 11.17 10.79
CA LEU A 138 -7.22 10.99 11.77
C LEU A 138 -8.56 11.63 11.36
N ALA A 139 -8.62 12.37 10.25
CA ALA A 139 -9.84 13.00 9.78
C ALA A 139 -10.85 11.99 9.20
N ASP A 140 -12.15 12.29 9.34
CA ASP A 140 -13.23 11.46 8.77
C ASP A 140 -13.29 11.53 7.24
N SER A 141 -12.76 12.59 6.65
CA SER A 141 -12.64 12.76 5.21
C SER A 141 -11.29 12.26 4.72
N SER A 142 -11.28 11.68 3.52
CA SER A 142 -10.04 11.29 2.85
C SER A 142 -9.17 12.51 2.48
N GLY A 143 -9.80 13.66 2.23
CA GLY A 143 -9.10 14.88 1.83
C GLY A 143 -8.50 14.85 0.42
N CYS A 144 -8.79 13.80 -0.37
CA CYS A 144 -8.27 13.62 -1.74
C CYS A 144 -9.22 14.07 -2.86
N GLN A 145 -10.46 14.46 -2.56
CA GLN A 145 -11.40 14.90 -3.59
C GLN A 145 -10.83 16.08 -4.40
N GLY A 146 -10.76 15.92 -5.73
CA GLY A 146 -10.23 16.96 -6.64
C GLY A 146 -8.72 17.19 -6.55
N THR A 147 -7.97 16.37 -5.80
CA THR A 147 -6.51 16.42 -5.74
C THR A 147 -5.95 15.25 -6.54
N PRO A 148 -5.02 15.46 -7.49
CA PRO A 148 -4.30 14.35 -8.12
C PRO A 148 -3.65 13.51 -7.02
N VAL A 149 -3.98 12.22 -7.00
CA VAL A 149 -3.42 11.28 -6.03
C VAL A 149 -2.10 10.80 -6.62
N ASP A 150 -1.10 11.69 -6.61
CA ASP A 150 0.28 11.31 -6.93
C ASP A 150 0.87 10.70 -5.66
N CYS A 151 0.57 9.42 -5.46
CA CYS A 151 1.18 8.62 -4.40
C CYS A 151 2.56 8.17 -4.85
#